data_AF-A0A8T7D3U7-F1
#
_entry.id   AF-A0A8T7D3U7-F1
#
_cell.length_a   1.000
_cell.length_b   1.000
_cell.length_c   1.000
_cell.angle_alpha   90.00
_cell.angle_beta   90.00
_cell.angle_gamma   90.00
#
_symmetry.space_group_name_H-M   'P 1'
#
loop_
_entity.id
_entity.type
_entity.pdbx_description
1 polymer ?
#
loop_
_entity_poly.entity_id
_entity_poly.type
_entity_poly.pdbx_seq_one_letter_code
_entity_poly.pdbx_strand_id
1 'polypeptide(L)'
;MTCSSNTHTAYQRNSNACLALQTIPGIGKNLCQDLLDLGYSKVTDLKGQDPETMYQNLISLRGRHMDRCVLYVFRCAVYYASNDRHDPELLKWWNWKDENIQHER
;
A
#
# COMPACT_ATOMS: atom_id res chain seq x y z
N MET A 1 11.88 16.05 -39.87
CA MET A 1 10.90 16.12 -38.77
C MET A 1 11.21 14.99 -37.80
N THR A 2 12.11 15.21 -36.85
CA THR A 2 12.49 14.19 -35.84
C THR A 2 11.56 14.33 -34.64
N CYS A 3 10.70 13.35 -34.44
CA CYS A 3 9.94 13.17 -33.22
C CYS A 3 10.90 12.77 -32.09
N SER A 4 11.33 13.75 -31.28
CA SER A 4 11.96 13.48 -30.00
C SER A 4 10.89 12.97 -29.04
N SER A 5 10.76 11.64 -28.95
CA SER A 5 9.92 10.98 -27.95
C SER A 5 10.46 11.30 -26.55
N ASN A 6 9.77 12.20 -25.86
CA ASN A 6 10.02 12.54 -24.46
C ASN A 6 9.80 11.31 -23.56
N THR A 7 10.86 10.60 -23.23
CA THR A 7 10.86 9.49 -22.24
C THR A 7 10.98 9.98 -20.80
N HIS A 8 10.92 11.29 -20.53
CA HIS A 8 11.19 11.84 -19.20
C HIS A 8 9.98 11.84 -18.24
N THR A 9 8.76 11.59 -18.70
CA THR A 9 7.53 11.80 -17.90
C THR A 9 7.05 10.57 -17.12
N ALA A 10 7.65 9.39 -17.32
CA ALA A 10 7.29 8.17 -16.58
C ALA A 10 8.03 8.05 -15.23
N TYR A 11 9.30 8.48 -15.18
CA TYR A 11 10.12 8.36 -13.96
C TYR A 11 9.77 9.40 -12.88
N GLN A 12 9.33 10.60 -13.28
CA GLN A 12 8.96 11.67 -12.34
C GLN A 12 7.59 11.47 -11.66
N ARG A 13 6.73 10.55 -12.18
CA ARG A 13 5.43 10.25 -11.58
C ARG A 13 5.53 9.39 -10.31
N ASN A 14 6.58 8.58 -10.15
CA ASN A 14 6.73 7.70 -8.98
C ASN A 14 7.05 8.46 -7.69
N SER A 15 7.80 9.57 -7.74
CA SER A 15 8.27 10.25 -6.52
C SER A 15 7.14 10.86 -5.69
N ASN A 16 6.16 11.52 -6.33
CA ASN A 16 5.04 12.15 -5.63
C ASN A 16 3.97 11.15 -5.18
N ALA A 17 3.68 10.15 -6.00
CA ALA A 17 2.76 9.07 -5.63
C ALA A 17 3.30 8.28 -4.43
N CYS A 18 4.62 8.06 -4.40
CA CYS A 18 5.27 7.41 -3.29
C CYS A 18 5.23 8.22 -2.00
N LEU A 19 5.37 9.54 -2.08
CA LEU A 19 5.24 10.42 -0.93
C LEU A 19 3.83 10.39 -0.35
N ALA A 20 2.80 10.36 -1.21
CA ALA A 20 1.41 10.27 -0.76
C ALA A 20 1.14 8.95 -0.02
N LEU A 21 1.62 7.82 -0.52
CA LEU A 21 1.46 6.51 0.14
C LEU A 21 2.28 6.41 1.44
N GLN A 22 3.45 7.04 1.50
CA GLN A 22 4.29 7.12 2.71
C GLN A 22 3.67 7.93 3.85
N THR A 23 2.56 8.65 3.62
CA THR A 23 1.78 9.27 4.72
C THR A 23 1.15 8.22 5.63
N ILE A 24 0.96 7.00 5.13
CA ILE A 24 0.42 5.87 5.89
C ILE A 24 1.53 5.28 6.77
N PRO A 25 1.30 5.17 8.09
CA PRO A 25 2.27 4.55 8.98
C PRO A 25 2.55 3.09 8.59
N GLY A 26 3.82 2.75 8.46
CA GLY A 26 4.26 1.41 8.07
C GLY A 26 4.56 1.22 6.57
N ILE A 27 4.18 2.17 5.71
CA ILE A 27 4.56 2.14 4.29
C ILE A 27 5.94 2.78 4.10
N GLY A 28 6.95 1.95 3.84
CA GLY A 28 8.28 2.38 3.43
C GLY A 28 8.42 2.52 1.91
N LYS A 29 9.60 2.97 1.45
CA LYS A 29 9.92 3.14 0.01
C LYS A 29 9.69 1.87 -0.81
N ASN A 30 10.09 0.70 -0.29
CA ASN A 30 9.92 -0.57 -1.00
C ASN A 30 8.44 -0.92 -1.18
N LEU A 31 7.65 -0.81 -0.10
CA LEU A 31 6.24 -1.15 -0.14
C LEU A 31 5.41 -0.14 -0.94
N CYS A 32 5.83 1.12 -0.94
CA CYS A 32 5.31 2.10 -1.88
C CYS A 32 5.53 1.64 -3.33
N GLN A 33 6.74 1.20 -3.69
CA GLN A 33 7.01 0.74 -5.05
C GLN A 33 6.18 -0.51 -5.39
N ASP A 34 6.02 -1.43 -4.42
CA ASP A 34 5.11 -2.58 -4.55
C ASP A 34 3.67 -2.13 -4.85
N LEU A 35 3.14 -1.13 -4.15
CA LEU A 35 1.81 -0.57 -4.39
C LEU A 35 1.69 0.09 -5.76
N LEU A 36 2.71 0.83 -6.18
CA LEU A 36 2.74 1.46 -7.51
C LEU A 36 2.76 0.41 -8.61
N ASP A 37 3.54 -0.67 -8.44
CA ASP A 37 3.60 -1.77 -9.41
C ASP A 37 2.27 -2.55 -9.47
N LEU A 38 1.52 -2.59 -8.37
CA LEU A 38 0.14 -3.10 -8.33
C LEU A 38 -0.89 -2.14 -8.96
N GLY A 39 -0.50 -0.90 -9.28
CA GLY A 39 -1.35 0.12 -9.89
C GLY A 39 -1.98 1.10 -8.90
N TYR A 40 -1.65 1.04 -7.62
CA TYR A 40 -2.11 1.98 -6.60
C TYR A 40 -1.16 3.16 -6.48
N SER A 41 -1.63 4.35 -6.81
CA SER A 41 -0.79 5.57 -6.84
C SER A 41 -1.17 6.60 -5.78
N LYS A 42 -2.34 6.45 -5.16
CA LYS A 42 -2.89 7.37 -4.16
C LYS A 42 -3.51 6.59 -3.00
N VAL A 43 -3.56 7.23 -1.83
CA VAL A 43 -4.24 6.68 -0.64
C VAL A 43 -5.72 6.39 -0.95
N THR A 44 -6.38 7.25 -1.73
CA THR A 44 -7.77 7.06 -2.16
C THR A 44 -7.99 5.78 -2.96
N ASP A 45 -6.98 5.29 -3.68
CA ASP A 45 -7.09 4.07 -4.51
C ASP A 45 -7.15 2.82 -3.62
N LEU A 46 -6.67 2.92 -2.38
CA LEU A 46 -6.71 1.86 -1.36
C LEU A 46 -8.06 1.79 -0.65
N LYS A 47 -8.89 2.83 -0.76
CA LYS A 47 -10.19 2.89 -0.07
C LYS A 47 -11.11 1.79 -0.57
N GLY A 48 -11.62 0.97 0.35
CA GLY A 48 -12.52 -0.15 0.03
C GLY A 48 -11.86 -1.31 -0.73
N GLN A 49 -10.54 -1.32 -0.88
CA GLN A 49 -9.82 -2.49 -1.37
C GLN A 49 -9.75 -3.57 -0.30
N ASP A 50 -9.63 -4.83 -0.71
CA ASP A 50 -9.40 -5.94 0.20
C ASP A 50 -7.88 -6.15 0.42
N PRO A 51 -7.36 -5.95 1.66
CA PRO A 51 -5.94 -6.15 1.96
C PRO A 51 -5.42 -7.54 1.62
N GLU A 52 -6.25 -8.57 1.75
CA GLU A 52 -5.86 -9.95 1.45
C GLU A 52 -5.67 -10.12 -0.06
N THR A 53 -6.64 -9.67 -0.86
CA THR A 53 -6.52 -9.64 -2.32
C THR A 53 -5.29 -8.85 -2.78
N MET A 54 -5.03 -7.68 -2.20
CA MET A 54 -3.83 -6.90 -2.51
C MET A 54 -2.53 -7.68 -2.22
N TYR A 55 -2.49 -8.38 -1.09
CA TYR A 55 -1.35 -9.20 -0.70
C TYR A 55 -1.13 -10.39 -1.64
N GLN A 56 -2.20 -11.09 -2.02
CA GLN A 56 -2.13 -12.19 -2.99
C GLN A 56 -1.67 -11.70 -4.37
N ASN A 57 -2.14 -10.52 -4.80
CA ASN A 57 -1.68 -9.88 -6.04
C ASN A 57 -0.19 -9.55 -5.97
N LEU A 58 0.31 -9.08 -4.81
CA LEU A 58 1.73 -8.78 -4.64
C LEU A 58 2.59 -10.05 -4.70
N ILE A 59 2.19 -11.12 -4.01
CA ILE A 59 2.86 -12.42 -4.08
C ILE A 59 2.94 -12.90 -5.54
N SER A 60 1.81 -12.82 -6.25
CA SER A 60 1.71 -13.21 -7.65
C SER A 60 2.63 -12.37 -8.55
N LEU A 61 2.67 -11.06 -8.35
CA LEU A 61 3.50 -10.13 -9.10
C LEU A 61 5.00 -10.35 -8.86
N ARG A 62 5.38 -10.63 -7.61
CA ARG A 62 6.78 -10.83 -7.21
C ARG A 62 7.26 -12.27 -7.43
N GLY A 63 6.34 -13.20 -7.69
CA GLY A 63 6.64 -14.61 -7.94
C GLY A 63 7.24 -15.34 -6.74
N ARG A 64 7.08 -14.80 -5.53
CA ARG A 64 7.64 -15.37 -4.30
C ARG A 64 6.71 -15.13 -3.12
N HIS A 65 6.77 -16.03 -2.14
CA HIS A 65 6.09 -15.85 -0.87
C HIS A 65 6.66 -14.63 -0.14
N MET A 66 5.79 -13.74 0.31
CA MET A 66 6.14 -12.58 1.13
C MET A 66 5.82 -12.86 2.61
N ASP A 67 6.34 -12.04 3.50
CA ASP A 67 6.01 -12.15 4.92
C ASP A 67 4.63 -11.57 5.21
N ARG A 68 3.90 -12.17 6.15
CA ARG A 68 2.57 -11.68 6.59
C ARG A 68 2.62 -10.27 7.19
N CYS A 69 3.79 -9.76 7.57
CA CYS A 69 3.93 -8.37 8.00
C CYS A 69 3.46 -7.39 6.91
N VAL A 70 3.62 -7.74 5.63
CA VAL A 70 3.16 -6.94 4.49
C VAL A 70 1.63 -6.85 4.46
N LEU A 71 0.95 -7.98 4.67
CA LEU A 71 -0.51 -8.03 4.78
C LEU A 71 -1.02 -7.10 5.90
N TYR A 72 -0.36 -7.09 7.05
CA TYR A 72 -0.76 -6.24 8.18
C TYR A 72 -0.61 -4.75 7.85
N VAL A 73 0.44 -4.37 7.11
CA VAL A 73 0.59 -3.00 6.61
C VAL A 73 -0.52 -2.66 5.61
N PHE A 74 -0.92 -3.58 4.72
CA PHE A 74 -2.05 -3.35 3.82
C PHE A 74 -3.38 -3.18 4.56
N ARG A 75 -3.62 -3.96 5.62
CA ARG A 75 -4.80 -3.76 6.47
C ARG A 75 -4.83 -2.36 7.09
N CYS A 76 -3.70 -1.94 7.66
CA CYS A 76 -3.53 -0.58 8.20
C CYS A 76 -3.73 0.49 7.11
N ALA A 77 -3.23 0.26 5.90
CA ALA A 77 -3.32 1.19 4.79
C ALA A 77 -4.76 1.37 4.28
N VAL A 78 -5.49 0.26 4.11
CA VAL A 78 -6.90 0.29 3.73
C VAL A 78 -7.75 0.94 4.82
N TYR A 79 -7.49 0.64 6.10
CA TYR A 79 -8.16 1.29 7.22
C TYR A 79 -7.91 2.81 7.22
N TYR A 80 -6.65 3.23 7.05
CA TYR A 80 -6.28 4.64 6.97
C TYR A 80 -6.98 5.35 5.81
N ALA A 81 -7.03 4.72 4.64
CA ALA A 81 -7.68 5.27 3.45
C ALA A 81 -9.22 5.32 3.56
N SER A 82 -9.81 4.42 4.34
CA SER A 82 -11.27 4.27 4.42
C SER A 82 -11.91 5.13 5.52
N ASN A 83 -11.13 5.56 6.52
CA ASN A 83 -11.62 6.35 7.65
C ASN A 83 -11.06 7.78 7.62
N ASP A 84 -11.89 8.78 7.86
CA ASP A 84 -11.45 10.17 8.01
C ASP A 84 -11.05 10.49 9.47
N ARG A 85 -11.60 9.74 10.43
CA ARG A 85 -11.21 9.76 11.86
C ARG A 85 -10.53 8.45 12.20
N HIS A 86 -9.24 8.51 12.50
CA HIS A 86 -8.43 7.33 12.81
C HIS A 86 -8.31 7.11 14.31
N ASP A 87 -8.41 5.85 14.74
CA ASP A 87 -7.96 5.46 16.07
C ASP A 87 -6.42 5.37 16.09
N PRO A 88 -5.72 6.11 16.98
CA PRO A 88 -4.26 6.06 17.08
C PRO A 88 -3.68 4.66 17.31
N GLU A 89 -4.44 3.75 17.94
CA GLU A 89 -4.01 2.37 18.12
C GLU A 89 -4.11 1.59 16.80
N LEU A 90 -5.12 1.80 15.98
CA LEU A 90 -5.27 1.13 14.70
C LEU A 90 -4.31 1.66 13.62
N LEU A 91 -3.66 2.80 13.85
CA LEU A 91 -2.55 3.31 13.02
C LEU A 91 -1.24 2.53 13.21
N LYS A 92 -1.17 1.68 14.22
CA LYS A 92 -0.01 0.85 14.48
C LYS A 92 -0.17 -0.46 13.72
N TRP A 93 0.64 -0.69 12.68
CA TRP A 93 0.54 -1.89 11.84
C TRP A 93 0.59 -3.20 12.64
N TRP A 94 1.29 -3.24 13.78
CA TRP A 94 1.37 -4.43 14.64
C TRP A 94 0.06 -4.77 15.35
N ASN A 95 -0.90 -3.84 15.42
CA ASN A 95 -2.24 -4.12 15.94
C ASN A 95 -3.10 -4.90 14.93
N TRP A 96 -2.66 -5.02 13.68
CA TRP A 96 -3.33 -5.80 12.62
C TRP A 96 -2.84 -7.25 12.50
N LYS A 97 -1.94 -7.67 13.41
CA LYS A 97 -1.52 -9.08 13.51
C LYS A 97 -2.73 -9.97 13.76
N ASP A 98 -2.71 -11.17 13.20
CA ASP A 98 -3.83 -12.11 13.29
C ASP A 98 -4.23 -12.44 14.75
N GLU A 99 -3.28 -12.44 15.68
CA GLU A 99 -3.52 -12.64 17.12
C GLU A 99 -4.37 -11.54 17.77
N ASN A 100 -4.26 -10.30 17.28
CA ASN A 100 -4.95 -9.14 17.85
C ASN A 100 -6.35 -8.95 17.27
N ILE A 101 -6.63 -9.53 16.10
CA ILE A 101 -7.96 -9.49 15.46
C ILE A 101 -8.94 -10.47 16.13
N GLN A 102 -8.45 -11.46 16.90
CA GLN A 102 -9.30 -12.50 17.52
C GLN A 102 -10.11 -12.03 18.74
N HIS A 103 -10.04 -10.75 19.14
CA HIS A 103 -10.78 -10.27 20.31
C HIS A 103 -12.17 -9.70 20.01
N GLU A 104 -12.64 -9.73 18.75
CA GLU A 104 -13.99 -9.27 18.37
C GLU A 104 -14.83 -10.38 17.71
N ARG A 105 -15.01 -11.52 18.38
CA ARG A 105 -16.07 -12.48 18.04
C ARG A 105 -16.97 -12.78 19.23
#